data_AF-A0A7J6T589-F1
#
_entry.id   AF-A0A7J6T589-F1
#
_cell.length_a   1.000
_cell.length_b   1.000
_cell.length_c   1.000
_cell.angle_alpha   90.00
_cell.angle_beta   90.00
_cell.angle_gamma   90.00
#
_symmetry.space_group_name_H-M   'P 1'
#
loop_
_entity.id
_entity.type
_entity.pdbx_description
1 polymer ?
#
loop_
_entity_poly.entity_id
_entity_poly.type
_entity_poly.pdbx_seq_one_letter_code
_entity_poly.pdbx_strand_id
1 'polypeptide(L)'
;YVPIMSGGLLAMSRRWWNETGGYDTRMIGWGGENIDQSLRIWLCGGEIVNAPDSYVAHMWRVASNPKTRPRYTVPGGAVVTNR
;
A
#
# COMPACT_ATOMS: atom_id res chain seq x y z
N TYR A 1 17.17 0.39 4.63
CA TYR A 1 15.92 1.16 4.66
C TYR A 1 15.26 1.17 3.30
N VAL A 2 13.93 1.29 3.26
CA VAL A 2 13.13 1.37 2.04
C VAL A 2 12.42 2.72 2.03
N PRO A 3 12.55 3.55 0.99
CA PRO A 3 11.92 4.88 0.99
C PRO A 3 10.40 4.78 0.89
N ILE A 4 9.89 3.90 0.01
CA ILE A 4 8.47 3.69 -0.25
C ILE A 4 8.16 2.20 -0.21
N MET A 5 7.20 1.79 0.63
CA MET A 5 6.71 0.41 0.63
C MET A 5 5.75 0.15 -0.53
N SER A 6 5.63 -1.10 -0.96
CA SER A 6 4.71 -1.49 -2.05
C SER A 6 3.23 -1.37 -1.65
N GLY A 7 2.90 -1.34 -0.35
CA GLY A 7 1.54 -1.19 0.18
C GLY A 7 0.74 -2.48 0.31
N GLY A 8 0.89 -3.43 -0.61
CA GLY A 8 0.11 -4.68 -0.58
C GLY A 8 0.61 -5.74 0.41
N LEU A 9 1.91 -5.77 0.70
CA LEU A 9 2.55 -6.75 1.57
C LEU A 9 3.47 -6.01 2.54
N LEU A 10 3.08 -5.96 3.82
CA LEU A 10 3.86 -5.34 4.90
C LEU A 10 3.45 -5.93 6.26
N ALA A 11 4.26 -5.68 7.27
CA ALA A 11 3.92 -5.92 8.66
C ALA A 11 4.06 -4.61 9.45
N MET A 12 3.11 -4.33 10.33
CA MET A 12 3.07 -3.10 11.13
C MET A 12 2.45 -3.42 12.49
N SER A 13 2.93 -2.76 13.54
CA SER A 13 2.31 -2.91 14.86
C SER A 13 0.91 -2.30 14.87
N ARG A 14 -0.03 -2.96 15.55
CA ARG A 14 -1.39 -2.42 15.76
C ARG A 14 -1.36 -1.08 16.49
N ARG A 15 -0.38 -0.89 17.39
CA ARG A 15 -0.17 0.36 18.12
C ARG A 15 0.14 1.50 17.15
N TRP A 16 1.17 1.34 16.32
CA TRP A 16 1.54 2.34 15.31
C TRP A 16 0.35 2.68 14.41
N TRP A 17 -0.32 1.66 13.88
CA TRP A 17 -1.50 1.84 13.03
C TRP A 17 -2.56 2.75 13.64
N ASN A 18 -2.87 2.54 14.92
CA ASN A 18 -3.87 3.34 15.63
C ASN A 18 -3.36 4.75 15.96
N GLU A 19 -2.11 4.88 16.41
CA GLU A 19 -1.51 6.17 16.80
C GLU A 19 -1.34 7.10 15.60
N THR A 20 -1.04 6.55 14.41
CA THR A 20 -0.91 7.34 13.18
C THR A 20 -2.20 7.50 12.40
N GLY A 21 -3.33 6.99 12.90
CA GLY A 21 -4.65 7.18 12.28
C GLY A 21 -4.93 6.33 11.04
N GLY A 22 -4.23 5.20 10.84
CA GLY A 22 -4.46 4.28 9.72
C GLY A 22 -4.42 4.95 8.33
N TYR A 23 -5.18 4.41 7.38
CA TYR A 23 -5.38 5.06 6.06
C TYR A 23 -6.27 6.31 6.18
N ASP A 24 -6.04 7.28 5.29
CA ASP A 24 -6.96 8.41 5.12
C ASP A 24 -8.33 7.89 4.63
N THR A 25 -9.38 8.21 5.40
CA THR A 25 -10.77 7.80 5.14
C THR A 25 -11.35 8.43 3.88
N ARG A 26 -10.69 9.46 3.33
CA ARG A 26 -11.06 10.10 2.07
C ARG A 26 -10.47 9.44 0.84
N MET A 27 -9.58 8.46 1.00
CA MET A 27 -9.06 7.68 -0.13
C MET A 27 -10.17 6.84 -0.75
N ILE A 28 -10.32 6.96 -2.07
CA ILE A 28 -11.31 6.22 -2.85
C ILE A 28 -10.58 5.48 -3.97
N GLY A 29 -10.90 4.20 -4.16
CA GLY A 29 -10.37 3.41 -5.26
C GLY A 29 -9.06 2.72 -4.94
N TRP A 30 -8.11 2.79 -5.88
CA TRP A 30 -6.86 2.03 -5.83
C TRP A 30 -5.67 2.90 -6.21
N GLY A 31 -4.63 2.91 -5.37
CA GLY A 31 -3.36 3.58 -5.59
C GLY A 31 -3.05 4.65 -4.53
N GLY A 32 -1.77 5.00 -4.40
CA GLY A 32 -1.29 6.11 -3.57
C GLY A 32 -1.34 5.87 -2.05
N GLU A 33 -2.09 4.88 -1.57
CA GLU A 33 -2.14 4.52 -0.15
C GLU A 33 -0.77 4.10 0.39
N ASN A 34 0.03 3.48 -0.47
CA ASN A 34 1.39 3.07 -0.18
C ASN A 34 2.34 4.27 -0.05
N ILE A 35 2.12 5.34 -0.82
CA ILE A 35 2.90 6.58 -0.77
C ILE A 35 2.52 7.37 0.49
N ASP A 36 1.23 7.58 0.74
CA ASP A 36 0.74 8.28 1.95
C ASP A 36 1.29 7.65 3.22
N GLN A 37 1.14 6.33 3.37
CA GLN A 37 1.64 5.65 4.56
C GLN A 37 3.17 5.67 4.65
N SER A 38 3.89 5.59 3.52
CA SER A 38 5.35 5.67 3.56
C SER A 38 5.84 7.03 4.02
N LEU A 39 5.24 8.10 3.49
CA LEU A 39 5.55 9.48 3.89
C LEU A 39 5.17 9.70 5.36
N ARG A 40 4.01 9.21 5.79
CA ARG A 40 3.59 9.29 7.20
C ARG A 40 4.58 8.60 8.13
N ILE A 41 5.03 7.39 7.78
CA ILE A 41 6.04 6.68 8.58
C ILE A 41 7.30 7.52 8.73
N TRP A 42 7.87 8.02 7.63
CA TRP A 42 9.11 8.78 7.68
C TRP A 42 8.97 10.13 8.38
N LEU A 43 7.88 10.87 8.13
CA LEU A 43 7.67 12.20 8.69
C LEU A 43 7.24 12.18 10.17
N CYS A 44 6.67 11.06 10.64
CA CYS A 44 6.25 10.88 12.02
C CYS A 44 7.26 10.11 12.88
N GLY A 45 8.51 9.93 12.41
CA GLY A 45 9.62 9.37 13.19
C GLY A 45 9.69 7.84 13.23
N GLY A 46 8.98 7.15 12.33
CA GLY A 46 9.13 5.73 12.10
C GLY A 46 10.18 5.41 11.02
N GLU A 47 10.35 4.13 10.74
CA GLU A 47 11.25 3.63 9.69
C GLU A 47 10.58 2.52 8.89
N ILE A 48 11.02 2.36 7.64
CA ILE A 48 10.59 1.27 6.78
C ILE A 48 11.82 0.43 6.42
N VAL A 49 11.75 -0.86 6.72
CA VAL A 49 12.84 -1.82 6.50
C VAL A 49 12.38 -2.98 5.65
N ASN A 50 13.32 -3.53 4.87
CA ASN A 50 13.14 -4.83 4.25
C ASN A 50 13.54 -5.91 5.26
N ALA A 51 12.71 -6.92 5.46
CA ALA A 51 13.04 -8.10 6.25
C ALA A 51 13.63 -9.17 5.31
N PRO A 52 14.98 -9.31 5.22
CA PRO A 52 15.62 -10.08 4.15
C PRO A 52 15.28 -11.57 4.18
N ASP A 53 14.97 -12.11 5.35
CA ASP A 53 14.62 -13.53 5.54
C ASP A 53 13.11 -13.81 5.39
N SER A 54 12.30 -12.78 5.10
CA SER A 54 10.86 -12.89 4.93
C SER A 54 10.49 -12.86 3.44
N TYR A 55 10.01 -13.99 2.93
CA TYR A 55 9.66 -14.14 1.52
C TYR A 55 8.15 -14.35 1.35
N VAL A 56 7.51 -13.49 0.56
CA VAL A 56 6.10 -13.62 0.18
C VAL A 56 5.98 -13.49 -1.34
N ALA A 57 5.49 -14.54 -1.99
CA ALA A 57 5.28 -14.52 -3.44
C ALA A 57 4.05 -13.67 -3.79
N HIS A 58 4.22 -12.72 -4.71
CA HIS A 58 3.13 -11.96 -5.31
C HIS A 58 3.03 -12.31 -6.80
N MET A 59 1.87 -12.79 -7.25
CA MET A 59 1.64 -13.09 -8.66
C MET A 59 1.29 -11.81 -9.42
N TRP A 60 2.17 -11.40 -10.33
CA TRP A 60 1.91 -10.22 -11.16
C TRP A 60 0.72 -10.41 -12.10
N ARG A 61 -0.01 -9.33 -12.30
CA ARG A 61 -1.13 -9.29 -13.23
C ARG A 61 -0.63 -9.06 -14.64
N VAL A 62 -1.07 -9.90 -15.56
CA VAL A 62 -0.77 -9.80 -16.99
C VAL A 62 -2.10 -9.71 -17.72
N ALA A 63 -2.33 -8.59 -18.44
CA ALA A 63 -3.61 -8.31 -19.09
C ALA A 63 -4.02 -9.41 -20.09
N SER A 64 -3.05 -9.98 -20.80
CA SER A 64 -3.27 -11.06 -21.76
C SER A 64 -3.51 -12.44 -21.13
N ASN A 65 -3.27 -12.60 -19.82
CA ASN A 65 -3.43 -13.88 -19.12
C ASN A 65 -4.70 -13.88 -18.25
N PRO A 66 -5.76 -14.63 -18.64
CA PRO A 66 -7.02 -14.70 -17.91
C PRO A 66 -6.89 -15.18 -16.46
N LYS A 67 -5.83 -15.91 -16.11
CA LYS A 67 -5.58 -16.39 -14.76
C LYS A 67 -5.13 -15.29 -13.80
N THR A 68 -4.54 -14.21 -14.34
CA THR A 68 -3.91 -13.14 -13.55
C THR A 68 -4.60 -11.79 -13.67
N ARG A 69 -5.58 -11.65 -14.58
CA ARG A 69 -6.35 -10.41 -14.71
C ARG A 69 -7.14 -10.12 -13.43
N PRO A 70 -7.31 -8.85 -13.04
CA PRO A 70 -8.20 -8.50 -11.94
C PRO A 70 -9.62 -8.97 -12.23
N ARG A 71 -10.29 -9.49 -11.21
CA ARG A 71 -11.72 -9.85 -11.25
C ARG A 71 -12.63 -8.76 -10.69
N TYR A 72 -12.07 -7.61 -10.34
CA TYR A 72 -12.80 -6.45 -9.85
C TYR A 72 -12.68 -5.30 -10.85
N THR A 73 -13.69 -4.45 -10.87
CA THR A 73 -13.72 -3.21 -11.64
C THR A 73 -13.26 -2.06 -10.75
N VAL A 74 -12.31 -1.26 -11.23
CA VAL A 74 -12.00 0.03 -10.60
C VAL A 74 -13.04 1.03 -11.13
N PRO A 75 -13.83 1.69 -10.26
CA PRO A 75 -14.80 2.67 -10.71
C PRO A 75 -14.13 3.76 -11.55
N GLY A 76 -14.71 4.10 -12.70
CA GLY A 76 -14.24 5.21 -13.53
C GLY A 76 -14.26 6.51 -12.73
N GLY A 77 -13.12 7.19 -12.62
CA GLY A 77 -12.97 8.40 -11.79
C GLY A 77 -12.36 8.16 -10.41
N ALA A 78 -12.11 6.90 -10.02
CA ALA A 78 -11.39 6.55 -8.79
C ALA A 78 -9.87 6.71 -8.91
N VAL A 79 -9.45 7.77 -9.62
CA VAL A 79 -8.07 8.27 -9.56
C VAL A 79 -7.89 8.87 -8.18
N VAL A 80 -6.83 8.45 -7.51
CA VAL A 80 -6.51 8.77 -6.12
C VAL A 80 -6.36 10.29 -5.98
N THR A 81 -7.40 10.95 -5.50
CA THR A 81 -7.28 12.35 -5.08
C THR A 81 -6.97 12.33 -3.59
N ASN A 82 -5.70 12.56 -3.24
CA ASN A 82 -5.36 13.09 -1.92
C ASN A 82 -5.69 14.60 -2.00
N ARG A 83 -6.82 15.01 -1.40
CA ARG A 83 -7.25 16.42 -1.39
C ARG A 83 -6.74 17.13 -0.14
#